data_AF-A0A4R3JW42-F1
#
_entry.id   AF-A0A4R3JW42-F1
#
_cell.length_a   1.000
_cell.length_b   1.000
_cell.length_c   1.000
_cell.angle_alpha   90.00
_cell.angle_beta   90.00
_cell.angle_gamma   90.00
#
_symmetry.space_group_name_H-M   'P 1'
#
loop_
_entity.id
_entity.type
_entity.pdbx_description
1 polymer ?
#
loop_
_entity_poly.entity_id
_entity_poly.type
_entity_poly.pdbx_seq_one_letter_code
_entity_poly.pdbx_strand_id
1 'polypeptide(L)'
;MSAELFAAAKTGDTEALRRLIAAGANPNATNEDGQTPLHVAAFEGHLAAVQVLIDAGADVNARDAMQWTPIFKAAYNHEQDTGYAPVVKALIDAGADVNARIGFGLTPLMLAAGGGEGAVCEVLLNAGADAFAANEAGRTALQMAKERHWVDVINLLHEATGFVPETEGACSTGRKGPGDKNVINFMKRPMH
;
A
#
# COMPACT_ATOMS: atom_id res chain seq x y z
N MET A 1 7.64 -3.61 -29.09
CA MET A 1 7.75 -4.55 -27.94
C MET A 1 7.67 -3.85 -26.58
N SER A 2 8.68 -3.08 -26.12
CA SER A 2 8.60 -2.45 -24.79
C SER A 2 7.47 -1.42 -24.72
N ALA A 3 7.38 -0.50 -25.68
CA ALA A 3 6.31 0.52 -25.72
C ALA A 3 4.89 -0.08 -25.72
N GLU A 4 4.67 -1.16 -26.46
CA GLU A 4 3.39 -1.89 -26.47
C GLU A 4 3.09 -2.57 -25.14
N LEU A 5 4.12 -3.13 -24.47
CA LEU A 5 3.97 -3.74 -23.15
C LEU A 5 3.58 -2.69 -22.10
N PHE A 6 4.18 -1.49 -22.15
CA PHE A 6 3.80 -0.36 -21.31
C PHE A 6 2.39 0.14 -21.61
N ALA A 7 2.00 0.23 -22.88
CA ALA A 7 0.65 0.63 -23.26
C ALA A 7 -0.39 -0.38 -22.73
N ALA A 8 -0.15 -1.69 -22.90
CA ALA A 8 -1.03 -2.73 -22.39
C ALA A 8 -1.12 -2.73 -20.85
N ALA A 9 -0.01 -2.50 -20.15
CA ALA A 9 0.01 -2.32 -18.71
C ALA A 9 -0.81 -1.10 -18.27
N LYS A 10 -0.69 0.02 -19.01
CA LYS A 10 -1.42 1.25 -18.74
C LYS A 10 -2.92 1.14 -18.95
N THR A 11 -3.37 0.39 -19.96
CA THR A 11 -4.80 0.22 -20.25
C THR A 11 -5.42 -1.01 -19.56
N GLY A 12 -4.60 -1.82 -18.87
CA GLY A 12 -5.06 -3.04 -18.22
C GLY A 12 -5.37 -4.18 -19.19
N ASP A 13 -4.84 -4.15 -20.42
CA ASP A 13 -5.09 -5.16 -21.44
C ASP A 13 -4.29 -6.44 -21.14
N THR A 14 -4.90 -7.31 -20.34
CA THR A 14 -4.29 -8.58 -19.92
C THR A 14 -4.01 -9.54 -21.08
N GLU A 15 -4.82 -9.51 -22.14
CA GLU A 15 -4.61 -10.37 -23.31
C GLU A 15 -3.39 -9.91 -24.11
N ALA A 16 -3.25 -8.59 -24.33
CA ALA A 16 -2.06 -8.03 -24.94
C ALA A 16 -0.81 -8.30 -24.08
N LEU A 17 -0.88 -8.12 -22.76
CA LEU A 17 0.23 -8.44 -21.85
C LEU A 17 0.66 -9.91 -21.98
N ARG A 18 -0.27 -10.86 -21.86
CA ARG A 18 0.03 -12.30 -21.97
C ARG A 18 0.66 -12.64 -23.32
N ARG A 19 0.11 -12.11 -24.42
CA ARG A 19 0.63 -12.33 -25.77
C ARG A 19 2.04 -11.76 -25.96
N LEU A 20 2.30 -10.55 -25.50
CA LEU A 20 3.61 -9.89 -25.63
C LEU A 20 4.67 -10.62 -24.80
N ILE A 21 4.34 -11.01 -23.57
CA ILE A 21 5.23 -11.78 -22.69
C ILE A 21 5.52 -13.16 -23.29
N ALA A 22 4.51 -13.86 -23.81
CA ALA A 22 4.70 -15.14 -24.50
C ALA A 22 5.55 -15.00 -25.77
N ALA A 23 5.54 -13.84 -26.43
CA ALA A 23 6.41 -13.53 -27.56
C ALA A 23 7.85 -13.11 -27.14
N GLY A 24 8.17 -13.17 -25.85
CA GLY A 24 9.51 -12.87 -25.32
C GLY A 24 9.71 -11.43 -24.86
N ALA A 25 8.65 -10.63 -24.68
CA ALA A 25 8.79 -9.32 -24.06
C ALA A 25 9.24 -9.47 -22.61
N ASN A 26 10.24 -8.70 -22.20
CA ASN A 26 10.75 -8.70 -20.83
C ASN A 26 9.76 -7.97 -19.90
N PRO A 27 9.12 -8.66 -18.91
CA PRO A 27 8.21 -8.01 -17.96
C PRO A 27 8.90 -6.99 -17.04
N ASN A 28 10.24 -7.03 -16.97
CA ASN A 28 11.09 -6.10 -16.22
C ASN A 28 11.75 -5.04 -17.12
N ALA A 29 11.29 -4.86 -18.36
CA ALA A 29 11.76 -3.76 -19.19
C ALA A 29 11.49 -2.41 -18.50
N THR A 30 12.37 -1.43 -18.67
CA THR A 30 12.20 -0.09 -18.10
C THR A 30 11.93 0.93 -19.20
N ASN A 31 11.10 1.94 -18.91
CA ASN A 31 10.93 3.12 -19.75
C ASN A 31 11.98 4.20 -19.40
N GLU A 32 11.86 5.40 -19.99
CA GLU A 32 12.79 6.52 -19.78
C GLU A 32 12.82 7.01 -18.32
N ASP A 33 11.74 6.82 -17.57
CA ASP A 33 11.62 7.16 -16.14
C ASP A 33 12.10 6.01 -15.22
N GLY A 34 12.66 4.93 -15.79
CA GLY A 34 13.06 3.74 -15.04
C GLY A 34 11.89 2.89 -14.55
N GLN A 35 10.66 3.18 -14.95
CA GLN A 35 9.48 2.43 -14.54
C GLN A 35 9.39 1.11 -15.28
N THR A 36 8.98 0.06 -14.59
CA THR A 36 8.60 -1.22 -15.19
C THR A 36 7.11 -1.24 -15.55
N PRO A 37 6.64 -2.16 -16.42
CA PRO A 37 5.21 -2.36 -16.66
C PRO A 37 4.41 -2.54 -15.37
N LEU A 38 4.99 -3.17 -14.35
CA LEU A 38 4.35 -3.36 -13.05
C LEU A 38 4.12 -2.04 -12.30
N HIS A 39 5.05 -1.07 -12.40
CA HIS A 39 4.83 0.28 -11.86
C HIS A 39 3.62 0.94 -12.50
N VAL A 40 3.51 0.83 -13.83
CA VAL A 40 2.42 1.46 -14.60
C VAL A 40 1.08 0.80 -14.28
N ALA A 41 1.00 -0.53 -14.30
CA ALA A 41 -0.23 -1.24 -13.96
C ALA A 41 -0.66 -1.00 -12.50
N ALA A 42 0.29 -0.89 -11.57
CA ALA A 42 0.02 -0.57 -10.17
C ALA A 42 -0.47 0.87 -9.99
N PHE A 43 0.11 1.83 -10.72
CA PHE A 43 -0.33 3.22 -10.72
C PHE A 43 -1.76 3.38 -11.25
N GLU A 44 -2.12 2.66 -12.31
CA GLU A 44 -3.46 2.73 -12.93
C GLU A 44 -4.49 1.84 -12.20
N GLY A 45 -4.09 1.14 -11.13
CA GLY A 45 -5.01 0.33 -10.32
C GLY A 45 -5.50 -0.96 -11.01
N HIS A 46 -4.80 -1.42 -12.04
CA HIS A 46 -5.23 -2.56 -12.85
C HIS A 46 -4.81 -3.92 -12.24
N LEU A 47 -5.59 -4.40 -11.27
CA LEU A 47 -5.32 -5.66 -10.55
C LEU A 47 -5.01 -6.85 -11.47
N ALA A 48 -5.82 -7.07 -12.50
CA ALA A 48 -5.64 -8.21 -13.40
C ALA A 48 -4.31 -8.10 -14.19
N ALA A 49 -3.93 -6.89 -14.59
CA ALA A 49 -2.64 -6.65 -15.26
C ALA A 49 -1.46 -6.84 -14.30
N VAL A 50 -1.59 -6.35 -13.05
CA VAL A 50 -0.62 -6.58 -11.97
C VAL A 50 -0.39 -8.07 -11.77
N GLN A 51 -1.45 -8.88 -11.67
CA GLN A 51 -1.32 -10.33 -11.50
C GLN A 51 -0.61 -10.99 -12.68
N VAL A 52 -0.96 -10.61 -13.93
CA VAL A 52 -0.29 -11.14 -15.12
C VAL A 52 1.22 -10.85 -15.11
N LEU A 53 1.60 -9.64 -14.70
CA LEU A 53 3.00 -9.24 -14.66
C LEU A 53 3.76 -9.96 -13.53
N ILE A 54 3.14 -10.12 -12.36
CA ILE A 54 3.70 -10.91 -11.24
C ILE A 54 3.90 -12.36 -11.66
N ASP A 55 2.89 -12.99 -12.27
CA ASP A 55 2.95 -14.38 -12.76
C ASP A 55 4.05 -14.57 -13.82
N ALA A 56 4.36 -13.51 -14.57
CA ALA A 56 5.44 -13.48 -15.55
C ALA A 56 6.84 -13.24 -14.95
N GLY A 57 6.96 -13.08 -13.63
CA GLY A 57 8.23 -12.84 -12.95
C GLY A 57 8.66 -11.36 -12.94
N ALA A 58 7.72 -10.42 -12.96
CA ALA A 58 8.03 -9.03 -12.71
C ALA A 58 8.60 -8.84 -11.29
N ASP A 59 9.63 -8.02 -11.15
CA ASP A 59 10.21 -7.63 -9.87
C ASP A 59 9.27 -6.66 -9.14
N VAL A 60 8.60 -7.17 -8.12
CA VAL A 60 7.66 -6.44 -7.27
C VAL A 60 8.30 -5.34 -6.43
N ASN A 61 9.62 -5.37 -6.27
CA ASN A 61 10.40 -4.40 -5.50
C ASN A 61 11.30 -3.53 -6.39
N ALA A 62 11.13 -3.58 -7.71
CA ALA A 62 11.84 -2.74 -8.65
C ALA A 62 11.69 -1.27 -8.27
N ARG A 63 12.75 -0.48 -8.47
CA ARG A 63 12.79 0.95 -8.15
C ARG A 63 12.90 1.77 -9.43
N ASP A 64 11.97 2.69 -9.63
CA ASP A 64 12.05 3.68 -10.72
C ASP A 64 13.14 4.74 -10.47
N ALA A 65 13.33 5.68 -11.40
CA ALA A 65 14.35 6.73 -11.26
C ALA A 65 14.14 7.62 -10.03
N MET A 66 12.91 7.71 -9.50
CA MET A 66 12.59 8.44 -8.28
C MET A 66 12.66 7.56 -7.02
N GLN A 67 13.16 6.32 -7.14
CA GLN A 67 13.19 5.30 -6.11
C GLN A 67 11.82 4.76 -5.70
N TRP A 68 10.75 5.05 -6.45
CA TRP A 68 9.44 4.50 -6.14
C TRP A 68 9.37 3.04 -6.55
N THR A 69 8.68 2.24 -5.75
CA THR A 69 8.37 0.85 -6.08
C THR A 69 6.91 0.71 -6.53
N PRO A 70 6.50 -0.42 -7.12
CA PRO A 70 5.11 -0.63 -7.53
C PRO A 70 4.08 -0.42 -6.41
N ILE A 71 4.39 -0.86 -5.18
CA ILE A 71 3.48 -0.66 -4.03
C ILE A 71 3.31 0.83 -3.69
N PHE A 72 4.35 1.65 -3.89
CA PHE A 72 4.24 3.11 -3.74
C PHE A 72 3.36 3.74 -4.81
N LYS A 73 3.42 3.27 -6.06
CA LYS A 73 2.54 3.76 -7.13
C LYS A 73 1.06 3.42 -6.85
N ALA A 74 0.79 2.24 -6.28
CA ALA A 74 -0.57 1.85 -5.89
C ALA A 74 -1.06 2.57 -4.63
N ALA A 75 -0.18 2.90 -3.68
CA ALA A 75 -0.52 3.64 -2.47
C ALA A 75 -0.59 5.17 -2.68
N TYR A 76 -0.16 5.67 -3.83
CA TYR A 76 -0.15 7.09 -4.15
C TYR A 76 -1.52 7.56 -4.61
N ASN A 77 -2.30 8.05 -3.65
CA ASN A 77 -3.42 8.99 -3.76
C ASN A 77 -4.10 9.12 -5.13
N HIS A 78 -5.17 8.36 -5.34
CA HIS A 78 -5.97 8.40 -6.54
C HIS A 78 -7.37 8.83 -6.16
N GLU A 79 -7.86 9.92 -6.76
CA GLU A 79 -9.17 10.52 -6.47
C GLU A 79 -10.38 9.59 -6.71
N GLN A 80 -10.15 8.35 -7.16
CA GLN A 80 -11.16 7.36 -7.48
C GLN A 80 -11.09 6.20 -6.47
N ASP A 81 -11.91 6.35 -5.43
CA ASP A 81 -12.18 5.37 -4.37
C ASP A 81 -12.34 3.93 -4.92
N THR A 82 -11.73 2.97 -4.22
CA THR A 82 -11.98 1.51 -4.19
C THR A 82 -11.11 0.54 -5.00
N GLY A 83 -10.28 0.98 -5.96
CA GLY A 83 -9.53 0.04 -6.82
C GLY A 83 -8.19 -0.47 -6.28
N TYR A 84 -7.56 0.26 -5.37
CA TYR A 84 -6.12 0.10 -5.09
C TYR A 84 -5.80 -0.87 -3.96
N ALA A 85 -6.68 -1.04 -2.97
CA ALA A 85 -6.45 -1.98 -1.87
C ALA A 85 -6.22 -3.43 -2.35
N PRO A 86 -6.97 -3.97 -3.33
CA PRO A 86 -6.66 -5.28 -3.93
C PRO A 86 -5.31 -5.32 -4.65
N VAL A 87 -4.90 -4.24 -5.32
CA VAL A 87 -3.60 -4.15 -6.00
C VAL A 87 -2.46 -4.18 -4.99
N VAL A 88 -2.56 -3.36 -3.93
CA VAL A 88 -1.58 -3.34 -2.84
C VAL A 88 -1.50 -4.72 -2.19
N LYS A 89 -2.65 -5.36 -1.93
CA LYS A 89 -2.69 -6.72 -1.39
C LYS A 89 -1.98 -7.72 -2.30
N ALA A 90 -2.24 -7.69 -3.61
CA ALA A 90 -1.60 -8.59 -4.56
C ALA A 90 -0.07 -8.41 -4.62
N LEU A 91 0.41 -7.16 -4.53
CA LEU A 91 1.83 -6.85 -4.46
C LEU A 91 2.47 -7.39 -3.17
N ILE A 92 1.79 -7.23 -2.03
CA ILE A 92 2.24 -7.77 -0.73
C ILE A 92 2.28 -9.30 -0.74
N ASP A 93 1.21 -9.93 -1.23
CA ASP A 93 1.12 -11.39 -1.37
C ASP A 93 2.24 -11.95 -2.27
N ALA A 94 2.71 -11.13 -3.23
CA ALA A 94 3.84 -11.45 -4.11
C ALA A 94 5.23 -11.09 -3.54
N GLY A 95 5.31 -10.58 -2.29
CA GLY A 95 6.57 -10.30 -1.61
C GLY A 95 7.07 -8.85 -1.72
N ALA A 96 6.18 -7.89 -2.01
CA ALA A 96 6.53 -6.47 -1.91
C ALA A 96 6.90 -6.09 -0.47
N ASP A 97 7.96 -5.28 -0.32
CA ASP A 97 8.36 -4.75 0.98
C ASP A 97 7.37 -3.67 1.45
N VAL A 98 6.50 -4.07 2.38
CA VAL A 98 5.48 -3.22 3.03
C VAL A 98 6.09 -1.99 3.71
N ASN A 99 7.33 -2.09 4.18
CA ASN A 99 8.04 -1.05 4.91
C ASN A 99 9.14 -0.40 4.06
N ALA A 100 9.10 -0.60 2.74
CA ALA A 100 10.06 -0.01 1.81
C ALA A 100 10.15 1.50 2.04
N ARG A 101 11.38 2.01 2.06
CA ARG A 101 11.64 3.45 2.17
C ARG A 101 12.09 4.01 0.84
N ILE A 102 11.43 5.08 0.43
CA ILE A 102 11.76 5.87 -0.76
C ILE A 102 12.08 7.30 -0.34
N GLY A 103 12.72 8.07 -1.24
CA GLY A 103 12.93 9.52 -1.07
C GLY A 103 13.28 9.91 0.36
N PHE A 104 12.60 10.94 0.87
CA PHE A 104 12.71 11.50 2.23
C PHE A 104 12.35 10.54 3.40
N GLY A 105 12.56 9.23 3.24
CA GLY A 105 12.19 8.21 4.22
C GLY A 105 10.68 7.93 4.26
N LEU A 106 9.97 8.15 3.16
CA LEU A 106 8.54 7.86 3.08
C LEU A 106 8.32 6.35 3.00
N THR A 107 7.27 5.88 3.67
CA THR A 107 6.75 4.50 3.60
C THR A 107 5.43 4.46 2.81
N PRO A 108 4.99 3.29 2.30
CA PRO A 108 3.70 3.18 1.63
C PRO A 108 2.54 3.64 2.54
N LEU A 109 2.61 3.31 3.83
CA LEU A 109 1.60 3.71 4.82
C LEU A 109 1.51 5.23 4.99
N MET A 110 2.64 5.94 4.94
CA MET A 110 2.63 7.41 4.99
C MET A 110 1.93 8.03 3.78
N LEU A 111 2.15 7.49 2.57
CA LEU A 111 1.47 7.98 1.37
C LEU A 111 -0.03 7.72 1.43
N ALA A 112 -0.43 6.48 1.76
CA ALA A 112 -1.84 6.12 1.89
C ALA A 112 -2.53 6.98 2.96
N ALA A 113 -1.88 7.21 4.10
CA ALA A 113 -2.43 8.02 5.17
C ALA A 113 -2.50 9.51 4.83
N GLY A 114 -1.51 10.04 4.11
CA GLY A 114 -1.57 11.38 3.54
C GLY A 114 -2.65 11.50 2.46
N GLY A 115 -2.95 10.44 1.74
CA GLY A 115 -4.00 10.40 0.72
C GLY A 115 -5.42 10.29 1.26
N GLY A 116 -5.59 9.77 2.47
CA GLY A 116 -6.92 9.46 3.01
C GLY A 116 -7.40 8.04 2.65
N GLU A 117 -6.51 7.20 2.11
CA GLU A 117 -6.81 5.86 1.59
C GLU A 117 -6.97 4.85 2.74
N GLY A 118 -8.08 4.92 3.47
CA GLY A 118 -8.33 4.07 4.64
C GLY A 118 -8.21 2.57 4.35
N ALA A 119 -8.77 2.10 3.24
CA ALA A 119 -8.69 0.69 2.84
C ALA A 119 -7.26 0.23 2.54
N VAL A 120 -6.43 1.09 1.92
CA VAL A 120 -5.02 0.78 1.68
C VAL A 120 -4.23 0.79 3.00
N CYS A 121 -4.52 1.74 3.89
CA CYS A 121 -3.93 1.76 5.23
C CYS A 121 -4.24 0.47 6.00
N GLU A 122 -5.48 -0.01 5.95
CA GLU A 122 -5.90 -1.25 6.58
C GLU A 122 -5.10 -2.46 6.05
N VAL A 123 -5.00 -2.59 4.72
CA VAL A 123 -4.22 -3.67 4.09
C VAL A 123 -2.75 -3.62 4.51
N LEU A 124 -2.15 -2.43 4.51
CA LEU A 124 -0.74 -2.25 4.88
C LEU A 124 -0.50 -2.59 6.36
N LEU A 125 -1.36 -2.15 7.28
CA LEU A 125 -1.24 -2.44 8.71
C LEU A 125 -1.45 -3.92 9.00
N ASN A 126 -2.43 -4.56 8.37
CA ASN A 126 -2.65 -6.00 8.46
C ASN A 126 -1.45 -6.80 7.93
N ALA A 127 -0.71 -6.24 6.97
CA ALA A 127 0.53 -6.82 6.45
C ALA A 127 1.79 -6.50 7.29
N GLY A 128 1.66 -5.79 8.40
CA GLY A 128 2.77 -5.46 9.30
C GLY A 128 3.52 -4.17 8.96
N ALA A 129 2.86 -3.20 8.34
CA ALA A 129 3.42 -1.85 8.20
C ALA A 129 3.69 -1.22 9.57
N ASP A 130 4.85 -0.58 9.71
CA ASP A 130 5.22 0.15 10.92
C ASP A 130 4.47 1.49 11.00
N ALA A 131 3.43 1.54 11.82
CA ALA A 131 2.63 2.73 12.09
C ALA A 131 3.41 3.88 12.77
N PHE A 132 4.53 3.57 13.43
CA PHE A 132 5.37 4.53 14.14
C PHE A 132 6.57 5.01 13.33
N ALA A 133 6.80 4.43 12.14
CA ALA A 133 7.86 4.87 11.26
C ALA A 133 7.74 6.38 11.01
N ALA A 134 8.87 7.08 11.11
CA ALA A 134 8.97 8.50 10.82
C ALA A 134 9.82 8.72 9.56
N ASN A 135 9.46 9.72 8.77
CA ASN A 135 10.26 10.17 7.64
C ASN A 135 11.41 11.09 8.12
N GLU A 136 12.24 11.59 7.20
CA GLU A 136 13.37 12.46 7.55
C GLU A 136 12.95 13.79 8.21
N ALA A 137 11.71 14.22 7.99
CA ALA A 137 11.13 15.40 8.64
C ALA A 137 10.50 15.07 10.00
N GLY A 138 10.66 13.85 10.52
CA GLY A 138 10.06 13.40 11.78
C GLY A 138 8.54 13.18 11.72
N ARG A 139 7.94 13.18 10.53
CA ARG A 139 6.50 12.99 10.35
C ARG A 139 6.17 11.51 10.19
N THR A 140 5.15 11.05 10.92
CA THR A 140 4.58 9.71 10.83
C THR A 140 3.34 9.69 9.93
N ALA A 141 2.83 8.51 9.61
CA ALA A 141 1.56 8.35 8.88
C ALA A 141 0.39 9.06 9.60
N LEU A 142 0.33 8.96 10.93
CA LEU A 142 -0.69 9.63 11.75
C LEU A 142 -0.59 11.15 11.65
N GLN A 143 0.62 11.71 11.66
CA GLN A 143 0.81 13.15 11.53
C GLN A 143 0.35 13.66 10.16
N MET A 144 0.62 12.92 9.08
CA MET A 144 0.16 13.26 7.74
C MET A 144 -1.37 13.21 7.61
N ALA A 145 -2.01 12.18 8.19
CA ALA A 145 -3.47 12.08 8.22
C ALA A 145 -4.11 13.25 8.99
N LYS A 146 -3.52 13.66 10.12
CA LYS A 146 -3.96 14.81 10.92
C LYS A 146 -3.84 16.14 10.18
N GLU A 147 -2.74 16.39 9.47
CA GLU A 147 -2.52 17.61 8.69
C GLU A 147 -3.56 17.82 7.60
N ARG A 148 -4.12 16.75 7.05
CA ARG A 148 -5.16 16.77 6.01
C ARG A 148 -6.57 16.49 6.53
N HIS A 149 -6.72 16.29 7.84
CA HIS A 149 -7.99 16.02 8.51
C HIS A 149 -8.71 14.74 8.01
N TRP A 150 -7.97 13.70 7.67
CA TRP A 150 -8.54 12.39 7.29
C TRP A 150 -9.01 11.61 8.52
N VAL A 151 -10.20 11.92 9.02
CA VAL A 151 -10.75 11.39 10.29
C VAL A 151 -10.76 9.85 10.31
N ASP A 152 -11.17 9.21 9.22
CA ASP A 152 -11.26 7.74 9.15
C ASP A 152 -9.88 7.09 9.26
N VAL A 153 -8.88 7.62 8.56
CA VAL A 153 -7.48 7.17 8.65
C VAL A 153 -6.89 7.43 10.03
N ILE A 154 -7.20 8.59 10.65
CA ILE A 154 -6.75 8.91 12.00
C ILE A 154 -7.27 7.89 13.01
N ASN A 155 -8.57 7.56 12.94
CA ASN A 155 -9.19 6.56 13.82
C ASN A 155 -8.56 5.18 13.60
N LEU A 156 -8.40 4.76 12.34
CA LEU A 156 -7.79 3.49 11.98
C LEU A 156 -6.34 3.37 12.47
N LEU A 157 -5.53 4.43 12.35
CA LEU A 157 -4.16 4.45 12.88
C LEU A 157 -4.14 4.47 14.42
N HIS A 158 -5.09 5.14 15.07
CA HIS A 158 -5.22 5.10 16.53
C HIS A 158 -5.57 3.70 17.04
N GLU A 159 -6.52 3.03 16.38
CA GLU A 159 -6.88 1.64 16.66
C GLU A 159 -5.68 0.70 16.48
N ALA A 160 -4.96 0.82 15.37
CA ALA A 160 -3.78 -0.02 15.09
C ALA A 160 -2.60 0.24 16.04
N THR A 161 -2.49 1.43 16.61
CA THR A 161 -1.45 1.78 17.60
C THR A 161 -1.84 1.45 19.04
N GLY A 162 -3.05 0.94 19.27
CA GLY A 162 -3.59 0.69 20.62
C GLY A 162 -3.94 1.98 21.39
N PHE A 163 -3.95 3.12 20.71
CA PHE A 163 -4.42 4.38 21.27
C PHE A 163 -5.94 4.41 21.13
N VAL A 164 -6.66 4.07 22.21
CA VAL A 164 -8.09 4.35 22.28
C VAL A 164 -8.22 5.84 22.58
N PRO A 165 -8.79 6.67 21.68
CA PRO A 165 -9.05 8.05 22.04
C PRO A 165 -9.94 8.03 23.28
N GLU A 166 -9.51 8.71 24.34
CA GLU A 166 -10.36 8.92 25.51
C GLU A 166 -11.66 9.53 25.00
N THR A 167 -12.72 8.74 24.98
CA THR A 167 -14.05 9.23 24.66
C THR A 167 -14.39 10.22 25.78
N GLU A 168 -14.27 11.51 25.50
CA GLU A 168 -14.85 12.55 26.35
C GLU A 168 -16.36 12.30 26.40
N GLY A 169 -16.79 11.65 27.47
CA GLY A 169 -18.15 11.19 27.65
C GLY A 169 -18.34 10.35 28.91
N ALA A 170 -17.59 10.64 29.98
CA ALA A 170 -17.88 10.07 31.29
C ALA A 170 -19.19 10.68 31.83
N CYS A 171 -20.32 10.03 31.57
CA CYS A 171 -21.50 10.13 32.41
C CYS A 171 -22.00 8.72 32.79
N SER A 172 -21.36 8.19 33.83
CA SER A 172 -21.86 7.31 34.89
C SER A 172 -22.70 6.05 34.60
N THR A 173 -22.30 4.98 35.31
CA THR A 173 -23.07 3.82 35.81
C THR A 173 -23.09 2.50 34.99
N GLY A 174 -22.06 1.69 35.25
CA GLY A 174 -22.16 0.27 35.63
C GLY A 174 -22.96 -0.74 34.79
N ARG A 175 -22.25 -1.72 34.20
CA ARG A 175 -22.43 -3.17 34.48
C ARG A 175 -21.40 -4.05 33.74
N LYS A 176 -21.06 -5.17 34.37
CA LYS A 176 -20.23 -6.28 33.86
C LYS A 176 -20.87 -6.99 32.66
N GLY A 177 -20.04 -7.49 31.76
CA GLY A 177 -20.33 -8.63 30.87
C GLY A 177 -19.12 -8.95 29.97
N PRO A 178 -18.56 -10.16 29.99
CA PRO A 178 -17.42 -10.53 29.16
C PRO A 178 -17.88 -11.16 27.85
N GLY A 179 -17.27 -10.79 26.72
CA GLY A 179 -17.39 -11.59 25.51
C GLY A 179 -17.21 -10.84 24.21
N ASP A 180 -16.00 -10.38 23.92
CA ASP A 180 -15.63 -10.05 22.54
C ASP A 180 -14.46 -10.92 22.10
N LYS A 181 -14.81 -11.94 21.31
CA LYS A 181 -13.88 -12.67 20.45
C LYS A 181 -13.66 -11.81 19.22
N ASN A 182 -12.64 -10.97 19.26
CA ASN A 182 -11.84 -10.60 18.09
C ASN A 182 -10.54 -9.97 18.58
N VAL A 183 -9.71 -10.85 19.15
CA VAL A 183 -8.34 -10.53 19.53
C VAL A 183 -7.52 -10.59 18.25
N ILE A 184 -7.25 -9.44 17.64
CA ILE A 184 -6.13 -9.26 16.72
C ILE A 184 -4.88 -9.71 17.47
N ASN A 185 -4.43 -10.91 17.13
CA ASN A 185 -3.45 -11.66 17.88
C ASN A 185 -2.05 -11.14 17.52
N PHE A 186 -1.67 -9.97 18.05
CA PHE A 186 -0.33 -9.43 17.87
C PHE A 186 0.63 -10.17 18.81
N MET A 187 1.48 -11.01 18.21
CA MET A 187 2.48 -11.80 18.91
C MET A 187 3.36 -10.92 19.79
N LYS A 188 3.45 -11.33 21.07
CA LYS A 188 4.45 -10.89 22.04
C LYS A 188 5.85 -10.96 21.43
N ARG A 189 6.56 -9.83 21.34
CA ARG A 189 8.03 -9.85 21.29
C ARG A 189 8.56 -9.84 22.73
N PRO A 190 9.42 -10.80 23.14
CA PRO A 190 10.13 -10.71 24.40
C PRO A 190 11.27 -9.70 24.27
N MET A 191 11.38 -8.78 25.23
CA MET A 191 12.60 -8.00 25.44
C MET A 191 13.66 -8.92 26.06
N HIS A 192 14.86 -8.94 25.49
CA HIS A 192 16.12 -9.22 26.19
C HIS A 192 17.10 -8.11 25.81
#